data_AF-A0A7J6QJ11-F1
#
_entry.id   AF-A0A7J6QJ11-F1
#
_cell.length_a   1.000
_cell.length_b   1.000
_cell.length_c   1.000
_cell.angle_alpha   90.00
_cell.angle_beta   90.00
_cell.angle_gamma   90.00
#
_symmetry.space_group_name_H-M   'P 1'
#
loop_
_entity.id
_entity.type
_entity.pdbx_description
1 polymer ?
#
loop_
_entity_poly.entity_id
_entity_poly.type
_entity_poly.pdbx_seq_one_letter_code
_entity_poly.pdbx_strand_id
1 'polypeptide(L)'
;TEEGEQYATVGSPEAQVVSYVKEHGPCVQKDIIASLGGVAKIGFGAAMKNGWLSMDKATKEVSVSDKAKDGIEDTVADLLTKVSKGEAASLAKGDMDMLKKRKLIHLTKTTGFKVDKTSNFRTEIVKQETELTQEMIQNKSWKDVQFKP
;
A
#
# COMPACT_ATOMS: atom_id res chain seq x y z
N THR A 1 3.29 -4.32 0.49
CA THR A 1 3.61 -4.30 1.94
C THR A 1 3.87 -5.72 2.35
N GLU A 2 4.50 -5.97 3.50
CA GLU A 2 4.81 -7.34 3.93
C GLU A 2 3.55 -8.23 3.99
N GLU A 3 2.44 -7.70 4.52
CA GLU A 3 1.14 -8.40 4.51
C GLU A 3 0.63 -8.67 3.09
N GLY A 4 0.74 -7.70 2.18
CA GLY A 4 0.31 -7.87 0.78
C GLY A 4 1.12 -8.92 0.01
N GLU A 5 2.42 -9.05 0.30
CA GLU A 5 3.29 -10.08 -0.26
C GLU A 5 2.95 -11.47 0.27
N GLN A 6 2.66 -11.57 1.58
CA GLN A 6 2.19 -12.81 2.19
C GLN A 6 0.86 -13.25 1.58
N TYR A 7 -0.11 -12.34 1.41
CA TYR A 7 -1.40 -12.70 0.80
C TYR A 7 -1.31 -13.01 -0.70
N ALA A 8 -0.32 -12.48 -1.42
CA ALA A 8 -0.05 -12.90 -2.79
C ALA A 8 0.43 -14.37 -2.86
N THR A 9 1.09 -14.87 -1.80
CA THR A 9 1.66 -16.22 -1.77
C THR A 9 0.72 -17.25 -1.15
N VAL A 10 0.11 -16.90 -0.02
CA VAL A 10 -0.72 -17.80 0.80
C VAL A 10 -2.21 -17.66 0.46
N GLY A 11 -2.60 -16.61 -0.27
CA GLY A 11 -3.99 -16.26 -0.54
C GLY A 11 -4.51 -15.19 0.41
N SER A 12 -5.64 -14.56 0.05
CA SER A 12 -6.27 -13.50 0.82
C SER A 12 -6.83 -14.01 2.16
N PRO A 13 -6.99 -13.13 3.17
CA PRO A 13 -7.52 -13.51 4.48
C PRO A 13 -8.86 -14.26 4.39
N GLU A 14 -9.76 -13.81 3.53
CA GLU A 14 -11.05 -14.46 3.30
C GLU A 14 -10.90 -15.85 2.67
N ALA A 15 -9.99 -16.02 1.72
CA ALA A 15 -9.73 -17.32 1.08
C ALA A 15 -9.07 -18.32 2.03
N GLN A 16 -8.17 -17.86 2.91
CA GLN A 16 -7.54 -18.69 3.93
C GLN A 16 -8.56 -19.25 4.92
N VAL A 17 -9.51 -18.41 5.39
CA VAL A 17 -10.58 -18.86 6.30
C VAL A 17 -11.47 -19.89 5.62
N VAL A 18 -11.89 -19.66 4.37
CA VAL A 18 -12.73 -20.61 3.63
C VAL A 18 -12.00 -21.93 3.41
N SER A 19 -10.72 -21.88 3.03
CA SER A 19 -9.90 -23.09 2.82
C SER A 19 -9.76 -23.90 4.10
N TYR A 20 -9.52 -23.23 5.24
CA TYR A 20 -9.43 -23.88 6.54
C TYR A 20 -10.72 -24.61 6.91
N VAL A 21 -11.88 -23.95 6.77
CA VAL A 21 -13.21 -24.54 7.06
C VAL A 21 -13.55 -25.65 6.06
N LYS A 22 -13.10 -25.54 4.80
CA LYS A 22 -13.29 -26.59 3.80
C LYS A 22 -12.50 -27.87 4.15
N GLU A 23 -11.30 -27.73 4.69
CA GLU A 23 -10.43 -28.84 5.07
C GLU A 23 -10.85 -29.50 6.39
N HIS A 24 -11.22 -28.69 7.39
CA HIS A 24 -11.55 -29.17 8.75
C HIS A 24 -13.04 -29.43 8.95
N GLY A 25 -13.90 -29.05 7.99
CA GLY A 25 -15.35 -29.12 8.12
C GLY A 25 -15.93 -27.98 8.94
N PRO A 26 -17.22 -28.05 9.32
CA PRO A 26 -17.85 -27.04 10.18
C PRO A 26 -17.11 -26.93 11.53
N CYS A 27 -16.58 -25.74 11.83
CA CYS A 27 -15.79 -25.49 13.04
C CYS A 27 -16.35 -24.29 13.81
N VAL A 28 -16.13 -24.24 15.13
CA VAL A 28 -16.47 -23.07 15.93
C VAL A 28 -15.58 -21.90 15.54
N GLN A 29 -16.16 -20.70 15.42
CA GLN A 29 -15.43 -19.48 15.05
C GLN A 29 -14.16 -19.24 15.90
N LYS A 30 -14.20 -19.60 17.19
CA LYS A 30 -13.06 -19.43 18.11
C LYS A 30 -11.85 -20.25 17.69
N ASP A 31 -12.04 -21.48 17.24
CA ASP A 31 -10.94 -22.39 16.90
C ASP A 31 -10.23 -21.92 15.64
N ILE A 32 -11.00 -21.43 14.66
CA ILE A 32 -10.46 -20.83 13.44
C ILE A 32 -9.64 -19.57 13.76
N ILE A 33 -10.10 -18.73 14.70
CA ILE A 33 -9.35 -17.55 15.17
C ILE A 33 -8.08 -17.97 15.93
N ALA A 34 -8.11 -19.09 16.66
CA ALA A 34 -6.94 -19.60 17.36
C ALA A 34 -5.86 -20.09 16.37
N SER A 35 -6.27 -20.76 15.28
CA SER A 35 -5.36 -21.30 14.27
C SER A 35 -4.80 -20.23 13.33
N LEU A 36 -5.65 -19.35 12.79
CA LEU A 36 -5.26 -18.33 11.79
C LEU A 36 -4.96 -16.94 12.41
N GLY A 37 -5.19 -16.78 13.72
CA GLY A 37 -4.88 -15.57 14.45
C GLY A 37 -5.61 -14.31 13.94
N GLY A 38 -4.84 -13.25 13.68
CA GLY A 38 -5.36 -11.97 13.21
C GLY A 38 -5.98 -12.04 11.81
N VAL A 39 -5.49 -12.94 10.96
CA VAL A 39 -5.96 -13.11 9.57
C VAL A 39 -7.41 -13.57 9.55
N ALA A 40 -7.78 -14.50 10.44
CA ALA A 40 -9.16 -14.96 10.56
C ALA A 40 -10.14 -13.84 10.88
N LYS A 41 -9.80 -12.93 11.82
CA LYS A 41 -10.68 -11.83 12.19
C LYS A 41 -10.99 -10.91 11.02
N ILE A 42 -10.00 -10.66 10.16
CA ILE A 42 -10.16 -9.83 8.96
C ILE A 42 -10.92 -10.61 7.87
N GLY A 43 -10.53 -11.86 7.65
CA GLY A 43 -11.10 -12.74 6.64
C GLY A 43 -12.57 -13.06 6.85
N PHE A 44 -13.02 -13.26 8.09
CA PHE A 44 -14.43 -13.55 8.38
C PHE A 44 -15.37 -12.46 7.88
N GLY A 45 -15.02 -11.18 8.08
CA GLY A 45 -15.87 -10.06 7.64
C GLY A 45 -16.04 -10.02 6.12
N ALA A 46 -14.94 -10.23 5.39
CA ALA A 46 -14.95 -10.26 3.93
C ALA A 46 -15.62 -11.53 3.38
N ALA A 47 -15.32 -12.70 3.94
CA ALA A 47 -15.90 -13.97 3.52
C ALA A 47 -17.42 -14.04 3.77
N MET A 48 -17.91 -13.51 4.90
CA MET A 48 -19.35 -13.40 5.17
C MET A 48 -20.03 -12.41 4.22
N LYS A 49 -19.38 -11.27 3.91
CA LYS A 49 -19.90 -10.28 2.96
C LYS A 49 -20.00 -10.84 1.53
N ASN A 50 -19.03 -11.65 1.13
CA ASN A 50 -19.04 -12.35 -0.17
C ASN A 50 -19.98 -13.56 -0.17
N GLY A 51 -20.53 -13.94 0.99
CA GLY A 51 -21.42 -15.08 1.15
C GLY A 51 -20.72 -16.42 0.95
N TRP A 52 -19.42 -16.51 1.21
CA TRP A 52 -18.62 -17.74 1.11
C TRP A 52 -18.72 -18.60 2.37
N LEU A 53 -19.02 -17.98 3.51
CA LEU A 53 -19.23 -18.65 4.78
C LEU A 53 -20.66 -18.41 5.27
N SER A 54 -21.20 -19.41 5.94
CA SER A 54 -22.42 -19.33 6.72
C SER A 54 -22.08 -19.59 8.18
N MET A 55 -22.74 -18.89 9.09
CA MET A 55 -22.55 -19.07 10.52
C MET A 55 -23.90 -19.38 11.17
N ASP A 56 -23.94 -20.49 11.91
CA ASP A 56 -25.07 -20.79 12.78
C ASP A 56 -24.97 -19.94 14.05
N LYS A 57 -26.01 -19.17 14.36
CA LYS A 57 -26.03 -18.28 15.53
C LYS A 57 -26.24 -19.03 16.85
N ALA A 58 -26.79 -20.24 16.82
CA ALA A 58 -27.02 -21.06 18.00
C ALA A 58 -25.74 -21.79 18.43
N THR A 59 -25.03 -22.40 17.48
CA THR A 59 -23.80 -23.18 17.77
C THR A 59 -22.51 -22.38 17.58
N LYS A 60 -22.57 -21.21 16.93
CA LYS A 60 -21.40 -20.41 16.50
C LYS A 60 -20.45 -21.19 15.59
N GLU A 61 -20.97 -22.22 14.94
CA GLU A 61 -20.25 -22.98 13.93
C GLU A 61 -20.28 -22.23 12.61
N VAL A 62 -19.13 -22.25 11.93
CA VAL A 62 -18.97 -21.69 10.61
C VAL A 62 -18.83 -22.83 9.62
N SER A 63 -19.66 -22.79 8.58
CA SER A 63 -19.63 -23.74 7.47
C SER A 63 -19.39 -23.01 6.16
N VAL A 64 -18.84 -23.72 5.17
CA VAL A 64 -18.75 -23.21 3.80
C VAL A 64 -20.16 -23.14 3.21
N SER A 65 -20.48 -22.03 2.53
CA SER A 65 -21.76 -21.87 1.85
C SER A 65 -21.78 -22.65 0.52
N ASP A 66 -22.98 -22.87 -0.04
CA ASP A 66 -23.11 -23.54 -1.33
C ASP A 66 -22.36 -22.80 -2.47
N LYS A 67 -22.17 -21.48 -2.36
CA LYS A 67 -21.43 -20.67 -3.35
C LYS A 67 -19.93 -20.93 -3.36
N ALA A 68 -19.35 -21.36 -2.24
CA ALA A 68 -17.92 -21.58 -2.09
C ALA A 68 -17.55 -23.07 -2.07
N LYS A 69 -18.55 -23.95 -2.24
CA LYS A 69 -18.41 -25.40 -2.14
C LYS A 69 -17.53 -25.96 -3.27
N ASP A 70 -17.75 -25.50 -4.49
CA ASP A 70 -17.02 -25.95 -5.69
C ASP A 70 -15.67 -25.24 -5.87
N GLY A 71 -15.49 -24.10 -5.22
CA GLY A 71 -14.27 -23.30 -5.30
C GLY A 71 -14.57 -21.83 -5.03
N ILE A 72 -13.53 -21.09 -4.65
CA ILE A 72 -13.60 -19.62 -4.53
C ILE A 72 -12.60 -19.01 -5.51
N GLU A 73 -12.99 -17.88 -6.09
CA GLU A 73 -12.10 -17.09 -6.93
C GLU A 73 -11.45 -16.00 -6.06
N ASP A 74 -10.17 -16.19 -5.72
CA ASP A 74 -9.42 -15.25 -4.89
C ASP A 74 -8.86 -14.09 -5.72
N THR A 75 -9.78 -13.23 -6.16
CA THR A 75 -9.45 -12.05 -6.96
C THR A 75 -8.43 -11.14 -6.27
N VAL A 76 -8.42 -11.07 -4.93
CA VAL A 76 -7.50 -10.21 -4.18
C VAL A 76 -6.07 -10.73 -4.29
N ALA A 77 -5.84 -12.03 -4.11
CA ALA A 77 -4.52 -12.63 -4.26
C ALA A 77 -4.00 -12.52 -5.71
N ASP A 78 -4.88 -12.69 -6.70
CA ASP A 78 -4.52 -12.54 -8.11
C ASP A 78 -4.09 -11.11 -8.44
N LEU A 79 -4.84 -10.11 -7.95
CA LEU A 79 -4.49 -8.71 -8.12
C LEU A 79 -3.16 -8.37 -7.44
N LEU A 80 -2.92 -8.89 -6.22
CA LEU A 80 -1.65 -8.70 -5.51
C LEU A 80 -0.47 -9.36 -6.23
N THR A 81 -0.68 -10.54 -6.82
CA THR A 81 0.33 -11.23 -7.62
C THR A 81 0.70 -10.42 -8.86
N LYS A 82 -0.28 -9.81 -9.54
CA LYS A 82 -0.03 -8.88 -10.65
C LYS A 82 0.75 -7.64 -10.20
N VAL A 83 0.40 -7.07 -9.05
CA VAL A 83 1.17 -5.94 -8.47
C VAL A 83 2.63 -6.35 -8.21
N SER A 84 2.86 -7.53 -7.64
CA SER A 84 4.20 -8.05 -7.33
C SER A 84 5.05 -8.26 -8.58
N LYS A 85 4.43 -8.68 -9.70
CA LYS A 85 5.09 -8.83 -11.02
C LYS A 85 5.41 -7.49 -11.72
N GLY A 86 5.06 -6.36 -11.11
CA GLY A 86 5.24 -5.04 -11.72
C GLY A 86 4.13 -4.66 -12.70
N GLU A 87 3.07 -5.46 -12.82
CA GLU A 87 1.90 -5.19 -13.67
C GLU A 87 0.88 -4.27 -12.97
N ALA A 88 1.32 -3.45 -12.02
CA ALA A 88 0.43 -2.58 -11.24
C ALA A 88 -0.33 -1.57 -12.12
N ALA A 89 0.20 -1.23 -13.30
CA ALA A 89 -0.42 -0.30 -14.24
C ALA A 89 -1.60 -0.90 -15.03
N SER A 90 -1.72 -2.23 -15.11
CA SER A 90 -2.83 -2.88 -15.84
C SER A 90 -4.08 -3.06 -14.97
N LEU A 91 -3.99 -2.77 -13.68
CA LEU A 91 -5.09 -2.92 -12.72
C LEU A 91 -6.16 -1.83 -12.94
N ALA A 92 -7.42 -2.21 -12.80
CA ALA A 92 -8.50 -1.23 -12.78
C ALA A 92 -8.34 -0.28 -11.59
N LYS A 93 -8.71 0.99 -11.79
CA LYS A 93 -8.60 2.01 -10.74
C LYS A 93 -9.36 1.61 -9.45
N GLY A 94 -10.53 0.99 -9.60
CA GLY A 94 -11.33 0.51 -8.47
C GLY A 94 -10.61 -0.55 -7.62
N ASP A 95 -9.93 -1.50 -8.27
CA ASP A 95 -9.18 -2.56 -7.60
C ASP A 95 -7.96 -1.98 -6.87
N MET A 96 -7.25 -1.07 -7.53
CA MET A 96 -6.11 -0.38 -6.91
C MET A 96 -6.54 0.42 -5.67
N ASP A 97 -7.69 1.12 -5.73
CA ASP A 97 -8.21 1.88 -4.60
C ASP A 97 -8.69 0.97 -3.46
N MET A 98 -9.28 -0.20 -3.78
CA MET A 98 -9.63 -1.22 -2.78
C MET A 98 -8.38 -1.73 -2.05
N LEU A 99 -7.33 -2.11 -2.79
CA LEU A 99 -6.08 -2.62 -2.21
C LEU A 99 -5.37 -1.57 -1.34
N LYS A 100 -5.38 -0.30 -1.75
CA LYS A 100 -4.87 0.82 -0.94
C LYS A 100 -5.67 1.01 0.34
N LYS A 101 -7.01 0.99 0.26
CA LYS A 101 -7.88 1.18 1.44
C LYS A 101 -7.69 0.06 2.47
N ARG A 102 -7.39 -1.15 2.01
CA ARG A 102 -7.02 -2.31 2.83
C ARG A 102 -5.56 -2.33 3.29
N LYS A 103 -4.75 -1.32 2.93
CA LYS A 103 -3.30 -1.21 3.24
C LYS A 103 -2.43 -2.36 2.71
N LEU A 104 -2.89 -3.06 1.68
CA LEU A 104 -2.17 -4.19 1.08
C LEU A 104 -1.08 -3.73 0.10
N ILE A 105 -1.22 -2.50 -0.42
CA ILE A 105 -0.24 -1.86 -1.30
C ILE A 105 0.04 -0.43 -0.82
N HIS A 106 1.27 0.04 -1.04
CA HIS A 106 1.67 1.42 -0.75
C HIS A 106 2.27 2.04 -2.01
N LEU A 107 1.92 3.30 -2.30
CA LEU A 107 2.50 4.05 -3.40
C LEU A 107 3.76 4.79 -2.92
N THR A 108 4.92 4.35 -3.37
CA THR A 108 6.18 5.05 -3.12
C THR A 108 6.47 6.00 -4.28
N LYS A 109 6.59 7.30 -3.99
CA LYS A 109 6.99 8.31 -4.97
C LYS A 109 8.49 8.58 -4.83
N THR A 110 9.24 8.34 -5.89
CA THR A 110 10.65 8.72 -5.97
C THR A 110 10.76 9.94 -6.88
N THR A 111 11.13 11.09 -6.31
CA THR A 111 11.38 12.32 -7.07
C THR A 111 12.85 12.41 -7.40
N GLY A 112 13.18 12.43 -8.69
CA GLY A 112 14.53 12.71 -9.18
C GLY A 112 14.63 14.14 -9.70
N PHE A 113 15.74 14.81 -9.39
CA PHE A 113 16.08 16.09 -10.00
C PHE A 113 17.21 15.88 -10.99
N LYS A 114 17.02 16.35 -12.23
CA LYS A 114 18.10 16.52 -13.19
C LYS A 114 18.62 17.94 -13.04
N VAL A 115 19.86 18.08 -12.61
CA VAL A 115 20.51 19.38 -12.44
C VAL A 115 21.50 19.57 -13.58
N ASP A 116 21.27 20.59 -14.38
CA ASP A 116 22.16 20.99 -15.47
C ASP A 116 22.92 22.27 -15.07
N LYS A 117 24.19 22.37 -15.49
CA LYS A 117 24.97 23.59 -15.27
C LYS A 117 24.37 24.72 -16.10
N THR A 118 24.00 25.81 -15.44
CA THR A 118 23.51 27.02 -16.13
C THR A 118 24.65 28.02 -16.35
N SER A 119 24.37 29.12 -17.06
CA SER A 119 25.34 30.20 -17.30
C SER A 119 25.86 30.87 -16.02
N ASN A 120 25.14 30.69 -14.90
CA ASN A 120 25.52 31.18 -13.58
C ASN A 120 26.15 30.09 -12.69
N PHE A 121 26.44 28.90 -13.24
CA PHE A 121 27.09 27.83 -12.50
C PHE A 121 28.49 28.25 -12.05
N ARG A 122 28.73 28.20 -10.74
CA ARG A 122 30.02 28.50 -10.13
C ARG A 122 30.36 27.41 -9.13
N THR A 123 31.63 27.02 -9.08
CA THR A 123 32.16 26.01 -8.15
C THR A 123 32.53 26.59 -6.78
N GLU A 124 32.58 27.91 -6.67
CA GLU A 124 32.85 28.64 -5.43
C GLU A 124 31.60 29.37 -4.96
N ILE A 125 31.28 29.23 -3.67
CA ILE A 125 30.15 29.92 -3.04
C ILE A 125 30.58 31.37 -2.78
N VAL A 126 30.23 32.26 -3.69
CA VAL A 126 30.41 33.70 -3.50
C VAL A 126 29.35 34.19 -2.51
N LYS A 127 29.77 34.81 -1.40
CA LYS A 127 28.84 35.53 -0.51
C LYS A 127 28.23 36.68 -1.29
N GLN A 128 26.98 36.53 -1.68
CA GLN A 128 26.18 37.62 -2.21
C GLN A 128 25.69 38.44 -1.02
N GLU A 129 25.96 39.74 -1.05
CA GLU A 129 25.51 40.66 -0.01
C GLU A 129 23.98 40.80 -0.09
N THR A 130 23.33 40.78 1.07
CA THR A 130 21.87 40.85 1.18
C THR A 130 21.36 42.28 1.24
N GLU A 131 22.19 43.24 1.66
CA GLU A 131 21.78 44.63 1.86
C GLU A 131 22.87 45.61 1.43
N LEU A 132 22.45 46.77 0.94
CA LEU A 132 23.32 47.87 0.57
C LEU A 132 23.77 48.63 1.83
N THR A 133 25.05 48.55 2.19
CA THR A 133 25.58 49.28 3.35
C THR A 133 25.99 50.70 3.00
N GLN A 134 25.95 51.63 3.96
CA GLN A 134 26.39 53.02 3.75
C GLN A 134 27.86 53.13 3.31
N GLU A 135 28.72 52.25 3.82
CA GLU A 135 30.13 52.17 3.44
C GLU A 135 30.29 51.81 1.97
N MET A 136 29.48 50.86 1.47
CA MET A 136 29.46 50.50 0.05
C MET A 136 29.04 51.67 -0.85
N ILE A 137 28.08 52.49 -0.41
CA ILE A 137 27.64 53.69 -1.15
C ILE A 137 28.76 54.73 -1.22
N GLN A 138 29.44 54.97 -0.10
CA GLN A 138 30.50 55.97 0.02
C GLN A 138 31.75 55.60 -0.80
N ASN A 139 32.15 54.33 -0.79
CA ASN A 139 33.32 53.84 -1.53
C ASN A 139 32.98 53.37 -2.96
N LYS A 140 31.71 53.43 -3.37
CA LYS A 140 31.15 52.96 -4.66
C LYS A 140 31.30 51.46 -4.94
N SER A 141 31.69 50.64 -3.95
CA SER A 141 31.91 49.20 -4.14
C SER A 141 30.61 48.43 -4.38
N TRP A 142 29.44 49.02 -4.11
CA TRP A 142 28.13 48.43 -4.42
C TRP A 142 27.94 48.08 -5.90
N LYS A 143 28.69 48.72 -6.80
CA LYS A 143 28.59 48.46 -8.25
C LYS A 143 29.21 47.13 -8.67
N ASP A 144 30.17 46.65 -7.90
CA ASP A 144 30.98 45.48 -8.23
C ASP A 144 30.53 44.21 -7.46
N VAL A 145 29.53 44.35 -6.57
CA VAL A 145 29.02 43.25 -5.74
C VAL A 145 27.70 42.74 -6.30
N GLN A 146 27.56 41.41 -6.37
CA GLN A 146 26.30 40.76 -6.72
C GLN A 146 25.42 40.66 -5.47
N PHE A 147 24.26 41.31 -5.53
CA PHE A 147 23.21 41.17 -4.53
C PHE A 147 22.34 39.94 -4.82
N LYS A 148 21.78 39.35 -3.76
CA LYS A 148 20.74 38.33 -3.94
C LYS A 148 19.47 38.97 -4.55
N PRO A 149 18.80 38.31 -5.51
CA PRO A 149 17.48 38.73 -5.97
C PRO A 149 16.40 38.55 -4.90
#